data_AF-A0A9D5X4D6-F1
#
_entry.id   AF-A0A9D5X4D6-F1
#
_cell.length_a   1.000
_cell.length_b   1.000
_cell.length_c   1.000
_cell.angle_alpha   90.00
_cell.angle_beta   90.00
_cell.angle_gamma   90.00
#
_symmetry.space_group_name_H-M   'P 1'
#
loop_
_entity.id
_entity.type
_entity.pdbx_description
1 polymer ?
#
loop_
_entity_poly.entity_id
_entity_poly.type
_entity_poly.pdbx_seq_one_letter_code
_entity_poly.pdbx_strand_id
1 'polypeptide(L)' 'MKKKVYRVRTQYVFEGVFEVVAESREEARKKVIQNCGLVMGGNIHSTLSDEEVNWAFSTHPDVRTGRITVKDKQTE' A
#
# COMPACT_ATOMS: atom_id res chain seq x y z
N MET A 1 -7.18 -37.43 11.17
CA MET A 1 -7.45 -37.08 9.75
C MET A 1 -6.15 -36.54 9.13
N LYS A 2 -5.84 -36.84 7.87
CA LYS A 2 -4.62 -36.32 7.21
C LYS A 2 -4.79 -34.82 6.92
N LYS A 3 -3.83 -33.99 7.35
CA LYS A 3 -3.76 -32.57 6.98
C LYS A 3 -3.44 -32.45 5.47
N LYS A 4 -3.99 -31.42 4.82
CA LYS A 4 -3.72 -31.07 3.42
C LYS A 4 -3.17 -29.64 3.38
N VAL A 5 -2.22 -29.39 2.48
CA VAL A 5 -1.67 -28.05 2.23
C VAL A 5 -2.50 -27.39 1.13
N TYR A 6 -2.99 -26.19 1.38
CA TYR A 6 -3.74 -25.39 0.41
C TYR A 6 -2.96 -24.13 0.08
N ARG A 7 -2.76 -23.88 -1.21
CA ARG A 7 -2.14 -22.65 -1.69
C ARG A 7 -3.24 -21.64 -2.01
N VAL A 8 -3.37 -20.63 -1.18
CA VAL A 8 -4.37 -19.57 -1.35
C VAL A 8 -3.69 -18.33 -1.92
N ARG A 9 -4.21 -17.81 -3.03
CA ARG A 9 -3.74 -16.53 -3.60
C ARG A 9 -4.47 -15.40 -2.88
N THR A 10 -3.74 -14.58 -2.14
CA THR A 10 -4.28 -13.47 -1.35
C THR A 10 -3.69 -12.15 -1.84
N GLN A 11 -4.53 -11.10 -1.90
CA GLN A 11 -4.12 -9.74 -2.21
C GLN A 11 -4.62 -8.82 -1.10
N TYR A 12 -3.69 -8.08 -0.47
CA TYR A 12 -4.04 -6.98 0.42
C TYR A 12 -4.01 -5.68 -0.40
N VAL A 13 -5.10 -4.92 -0.36
CA VAL A 13 -5.20 -3.62 -1.02
C VAL A 13 -5.21 -2.55 0.07
N PHE A 14 -4.27 -1.62 -0.01
CA PHE A 14 -4.21 -0.47 0.87
C PHE A 14 -4.64 0.76 0.08
N GLU A 15 -5.55 1.54 0.65
CA GLU A 15 -5.98 2.83 0.11
C GLU A 15 -5.65 3.93 1.12
N GLY A 16 -5.16 5.06 0.63
CA GLY A 16 -4.77 6.19 1.44
C GLY A 16 -4.65 7.46 0.61
N VAL A 17 -4.60 8.60 1.28
CA VAL A 17 -4.51 9.93 0.66
C VAL A 17 -3.20 10.57 1.10
N PHE A 18 -2.41 11.04 0.13
CA PHE A 18 -1.29 11.95 0.39
C PHE A 18 -1.76 13.39 0.19
N GLU A 19 -1.65 14.21 1.22
CA GLU A 19 -1.72 15.66 1.08
C GLU A 19 -0.33 16.18 0.70
N VAL A 20 -0.21 16.80 -0.48
CA VAL A 20 1.07 17.32 -0.98
C VAL A 20 0.91 18.77 -1.40
N VAL A 21 1.87 19.62 -1.03
CA VAL A 21 1.96 20.99 -1.52
C VAL A 21 2.61 20.96 -2.91
N ALA A 22 1.96 21.52 -3.93
CA ALA A 22 2.43 21.58 -5.31
C ALA A 22 1.82 22.79 -6.05
N GLU A 23 2.52 23.28 -7.05
CA GLU A 23 2.11 24.40 -7.92
C GLU A 23 1.17 23.94 -9.04
N SER A 24 1.12 22.63 -9.34
CA SER A 24 0.24 22.06 -10.36
C SER A 24 -0.20 20.64 -10.03
N ARG A 25 -1.25 20.18 -10.73
CA ARG A 25 -1.74 18.79 -10.64
C ARG A 25 -0.68 17.80 -11.12
N GLU A 26 0.04 18.13 -12.17
CA GLU A 26 1.10 17.31 -12.76
C GLU A 26 2.26 17.18 -11.78
N GLU A 27 2.63 18.27 -11.10
CA GLU A 27 3.66 18.26 -10.06
C GLU A 27 3.22 17.46 -8.84
N ALA A 28 1.97 17.63 -8.37
CA ALA A 28 1.42 16.82 -7.27
C ALA A 28 1.47 15.32 -7.61
N ARG A 29 1.07 14.95 -8.84
CA ARG A 29 1.13 13.57 -9.32
C ARG A 29 2.58 13.06 -9.36
N LYS A 30 3.52 13.86 -9.89
CA LYS A 30 4.94 13.49 -9.96
C LYS A 30 5.53 13.31 -8.56
N LYS A 31 5.20 14.19 -7.62
CA LYS A 31 5.61 14.09 -6.20
C LYS A 31 5.19 12.75 -5.60
N VAL A 32 3.92 12.37 -5.75
CA VAL A 32 3.40 11.10 -5.24
C VAL A 32 4.06 9.89 -5.92
N ILE A 33 4.18 9.89 -7.26
CA ILE A 33 4.76 8.76 -7.99
C ILE A 33 6.24 8.54 -7.64
N GLN A 34 7.00 9.62 -7.47
CA GLN A 34 8.46 9.55 -7.31
C GLN A 34 8.93 9.48 -5.86
N ASN A 35 8.18 10.05 -4.92
CA ASN A 35 8.64 10.25 -3.55
C ASN A 35 7.71 9.64 -2.50
N CYS A 36 6.52 9.18 -2.88
CA CYS A 36 5.62 8.47 -1.98
C CYS A 36 5.58 7.00 -2.37
N GLY A 37 5.76 6.13 -1.38
CA GLY A 37 5.74 4.69 -1.58
C GLY A 37 5.35 4.00 -0.29
N LEU A 38 4.96 2.74 -0.41
CA LEU A 38 4.72 1.87 0.72
C LEU A 38 5.94 0.96 0.88
N VAL A 39 6.71 1.16 1.96
CA VAL A 39 7.69 0.16 2.39
C VAL A 39 6.92 -0.85 3.23
N MET A 40 6.83 -2.09 2.74
CA MET A 40 6.34 -3.23 3.53
C MET A 40 7.41 -3.62 4.56
N GLY A 41 7.63 -2.74 5.54
CA GLY A 41 8.58 -2.90 6.65
C GLY A 41 7.89 -3.03 8.02
N GLY A 42 6.56 -2.92 8.07
CA GLY A 42 5.73 -3.27 9.22
C GLY A 42 5.12 -4.66 9.04
N ASN A 43 5.10 -5.45 10.11
CA ASN A 43 4.79 -6.87 10.07
C ASN A 43 3.40 -7.15 9.45
N ILE A 44 3.35 -7.76 8.26
CA ILE A 44 2.22 -8.62 7.91
C ILE A 44 2.24 -9.72 8.96
N HIS A 45 1.18 -9.82 9.76
CA HIS A 45 1.10 -10.77 10.86
C HIS A 45 -0.09 -11.71 10.67
N SER A 46 0.06 -12.92 11.17
CA SER A 46 -0.99 -13.92 11.27
C SER A 46 -0.98 -14.36 12.72
N THR A 47 -2.16 -14.71 13.22
CA THR A 47 -2.28 -15.40 14.51
C THR A 47 -2.01 -16.90 14.38
N LEU A 48 -1.78 -17.40 13.16
CA LEU A 48 -1.39 -18.79 12.89
C LEU A 48 0.09 -19.00 13.18
N SER A 49 0.44 -20.21 13.64
CA SER A 49 1.83 -20.57 13.90
C SER A 49 2.66 -20.67 12.61
N ASP A 50 3.99 -20.57 12.74
CA ASP A 50 4.93 -20.71 11.61
C ASP A 50 4.88 -22.10 10.95
N GLU A 51 4.35 -23.12 11.65
CA GLU A 51 4.12 -24.46 11.12
C GLU A 51 2.88 -24.52 10.20
N GLU A 52 1.97 -23.56 10.35
CA GLU A 52 0.70 -23.51 9.63
C GLU A 52 0.71 -22.55 8.44
N VAL A 53 1.65 -21.61 8.40
CA VAL A 53 1.70 -20.58 7.36
C VAL A 53 3.13 -20.33 6.86
N ASN A 54 3.28 -20.28 5.54
CA ASN A 54 4.54 -19.89 4.88
C ASN A 54 4.44 -18.43 4.42
N TRP A 55 5.37 -17.59 4.87
CA TRP A 55 5.35 -16.13 4.77
C TRP A 55 5.97 -15.52 3.50
N ALA A 56 6.17 -16.30 2.45
CA ALA A 56 6.80 -15.80 1.22
C ALA A 56 5.87 -14.87 0.40
N PHE A 57 5.95 -13.55 0.64
CA PHE A 57 5.38 -12.51 -0.22
C PHE A 57 6.45 -11.97 -1.16
N SER A 58 6.41 -12.35 -2.45
CA SER A 58 7.35 -11.85 -3.47
C SER A 58 6.99 -10.48 -4.05
N THR A 59 5.93 -9.84 -3.55
CA THR A 59 5.28 -8.71 -4.21
C THR A 59 5.61 -7.39 -3.55
N HIS A 60 6.15 -6.46 -4.35
CA HIS A 60 6.21 -5.05 -4.02
C HIS A 60 4.88 -4.40 -4.43
N PRO A 61 4.31 -3.49 -3.63
CA PRO A 61 3.02 -2.88 -3.96
C PRO A 61 3.10 -2.01 -5.22
N ASP A 62 2.15 -2.17 -6.13
CA ASP A 62 1.94 -1.26 -7.26
C ASP A 62 1.27 0.03 -6.77
N VAL A 63 1.89 1.20 -7.05
CA VAL A 63 1.30 2.50 -6.73
C VAL A 63 0.39 2.95 -7.88
N ARG A 64 -0.91 3.14 -7.60
CA ARG A 64 -1.89 3.70 -8.55
C ARG A 64 -2.49 5.00 -8.01
N THR A 65 -2.33 6.10 -8.74
CA THR A 65 -2.90 7.41 -8.34
C THR A 65 -4.39 7.48 -8.66
N GLY A 66 -5.22 7.76 -7.66
CA GLY A 66 -6.67 7.94 -7.78
C GLY A 66 -7.11 9.37 -8.14
N ARG A 67 -8.35 9.72 -7.79
CA ARG A 67 -8.96 11.05 -8.02
C ARG A 67 -8.19 12.13 -7.24
N ILE A 68 -7.94 13.28 -7.88
CA ILE A 68 -7.26 14.43 -7.27
C ILE A 68 -8.31 15.49 -6.92
N THR A 69 -8.29 15.97 -5.68
CA THR A 69 -9.14 17.06 -5.17
C THR A 69 -8.28 18.21 -4.66
N VAL A 70 -8.60 19.44 -5.07
CA VAL A 70 -7.93 20.66 -4.60
C VAL A 70 -8.70 21.22 -3.41
N LYS A 71 -7.98 21.67 -2.37
CA LYS A 71 -8.54 22.45 -1.26
C LYS A 71 -7.76 23.74 -1.12
N ASP A 72 -8.46 24.85 -0.91
CA ASP A 72 -7.83 26.13 -0.62
C ASP A 72 -7.15 26.08 0.75
N LYS A 73 -5.95 26.64 0.83
CA LYS A 73 -5.19 26.72 2.07
C LYS A 73 -5.87 27.75 2.96
N GLN A 74 -6.45 27.33 4.10
CA GLN A 74 -6.85 28.27 5.13
C GLN A 74 -5.57 28.81 5.77
N THR A 75 -5.23 30.05 5.43
CA THR A 75 -4.28 30.87 6.19
C THR A 75 -5.00 31.43 7.41
N GLU A 76 -4.50 31.11 8.60
CA GLU A 76 -4.74 31.93 9.80
C GLU A 76 -4.04 33.29 9.68
#